data_AF-F3YAT3-F1
#
_entry.id   AF-F3YAT3-F1
#
_cell.length_a   1.000
_cell.length_b   1.000
_cell.length_c   1.000
_cell.angle_alpha   90.00
_cell.angle_beta   90.00
_cell.angle_gamma   90.00
#
_symmetry.space_group_name_H-M   'P 1'
#
loop_
_entity.id
_entity.type
_entity.pdbx_description
1 polymer ?
#
loop_
_entity_poly.entity_id
_entity_poly.type
_entity_poly.pdbx_seq_one_letter_code
_entity_poly.pdbx_strand_id
1 'polypeptide(L)'
;MEVASILHMGAEIYFSGPPEWYDKQFDAYGQYRLLDGIIEEIDVVMLLRVQHERHDGSELFSKETYHREYGLTIERAKKLPKKAIIMHPAPVNRDVELADQLV
;
A
#
# COMPACT_ATOMS: atom_id res chain seq x y z
N MET A 1 -6.80 7.94 -10.24
CA MET A 1 -8.00 8.17 -9.42
C MET A 1 -7.59 8.17 -7.97
N GLU A 2 -8.07 9.12 -7.19
CA GLU A 2 -7.33 10.33 -6.85
C GLU A 2 -7.38 10.42 -5.33
N VAL A 3 -6.21 10.37 -4.67
CA VAL A 3 -6.09 10.65 -3.23
C VAL A 3 -6.84 11.96 -2.88
N ALA A 4 -6.82 12.92 -3.81
CA ALA A 4 -7.57 14.18 -3.74
C ALA A 4 -9.08 14.04 -3.52
N SER A 5 -9.73 13.02 -4.08
CA SER A 5 -11.19 12.82 -3.90
C SER A 5 -11.55 12.33 -2.49
N ILE A 6 -10.71 11.47 -1.91
CA ILE A 6 -10.89 10.93 -0.55
C ILE A 6 -10.67 12.03 0.50
N LEU A 7 -9.75 12.96 0.25
CA LEU A 7 -9.49 14.10 1.13
C LEU A 7 -10.68 15.05 1.28
N HIS A 8 -11.41 15.29 0.20
CA HIS A 8 -12.61 16.15 0.25
C HIS A 8 -13.71 15.55 1.12
N MET A 9 -13.64 14.26 1.47
CA MET A 9 -14.59 13.57 2.33
C MET A 9 -14.18 13.54 3.82
N GLY A 10 -13.07 14.19 4.19
CA GLY A 10 -12.63 14.28 5.60
C GLY A 10 -11.99 12.99 6.14
N ALA A 11 -11.51 12.11 5.26
CA ALA A 11 -10.79 10.91 5.67
C ALA A 11 -9.37 11.24 6.15
N GLU A 12 -8.89 10.47 7.13
CA GLU A 12 -7.49 10.48 7.52
C GLU A 12 -6.68 9.55 6.59
N ILE A 13 -5.62 10.07 5.99
CA ILE A 13 -4.84 9.35 4.98
C ILE A 13 -3.45 9.01 5.51
N TYR A 14 -3.10 7.74 5.36
CA TYR A 14 -1.77 7.22 5.65
C TYR A 14 -1.13 6.69 4.37
N PHE A 15 0.15 6.99 4.19
CA PHE A 15 0.98 6.42 3.14
C PHE A 15 1.94 5.40 3.75
N SER A 16 2.05 4.23 3.13
CA SER A 16 2.99 3.18 3.51
C SER A 16 3.66 2.60 2.27
N GLY A 17 4.92 2.22 2.40
CA GLY A 17 5.77 1.73 1.32
C GLY A 17 7.25 2.01 1.61
N PRO A 18 8.15 1.72 0.66
CA PRO A 18 9.56 2.06 0.78
C PRO A 18 9.72 3.56 1.06
N PRO A 19 10.42 3.98 2.13
CA PRO A 19 10.63 5.39 2.45
C PRO A 19 11.22 6.20 1.29
N GLU A 20 12.05 5.58 0.48
CA GLU A 20 12.67 6.16 -0.71
C GLU A 20 11.67 6.52 -1.83
N TRP A 21 10.46 5.96 -1.79
CA TRP A 21 9.38 6.28 -2.74
C TRP A 21 8.41 7.33 -2.20
N TYR A 22 8.58 7.75 -0.95
CA TYR A 22 7.76 8.78 -0.34
C TYR A 22 8.31 10.17 -0.65
N ASP A 23 7.48 11.00 -1.29
CA ASP A 23 7.78 12.40 -1.55
C ASP A 23 7.04 13.29 -0.52
N LYS A 24 7.75 14.26 0.04
CA LYS A 24 7.21 15.22 1.02
C LYS A 24 6.04 16.05 0.49
N GLN A 25 5.88 16.15 -0.83
CA GLN A 25 4.68 16.78 -1.40
C GLN A 25 3.37 16.09 -0.95
N PHE A 26 3.44 14.82 -0.52
CA PHE A 26 2.28 14.09 0.00
C PHE A 26 1.91 14.45 1.44
N ASP A 27 2.76 15.18 2.17
CA ASP A 27 2.44 15.67 3.53
C ASP A 27 1.20 16.58 3.52
N ALA A 28 0.88 17.21 2.39
CA ALA A 28 -0.33 18.00 2.19
C ALA A 28 -1.62 17.16 2.21
N TYR A 29 -1.50 15.84 2.05
CA TYR A 29 -2.60 14.91 1.86
C TYR A 29 -2.72 13.90 3.00
N GLY A 30 -1.62 13.56 3.67
CA GLY A 30 -1.63 12.51 4.67
C GLY A 30 -0.26 12.31 5.26
N GLN A 31 -0.12 11.30 6.13
CA GLN A 31 1.12 11.06 6.85
C GLN A 31 1.77 9.74 6.45
N TYR A 32 3.09 9.73 6.33
CA TYR A 32 3.81 8.47 6.18
C TYR A 32 3.83 7.68 7.49
N ARG A 33 3.48 6.38 7.41
CA ARG A 33 3.53 5.41 8.52
C ARG A 33 3.82 4.02 7.96
N LEU A 34 4.50 3.18 8.74
CA LEU A 34 4.64 1.77 8.41
C LEU A 34 3.31 1.05 8.63
N LEU A 35 2.85 0.29 7.63
CA LEU A 35 1.58 -0.44 7.67
C LEU A 35 1.38 -1.25 8.95
N ASP A 36 2.39 -2.01 9.38
CA ASP A 36 2.30 -2.85 10.58
C ASP A 36 1.98 -2.10 11.87
N GLY A 37 2.33 -0.80 11.93
CA GLY A 37 2.08 0.04 13.10
C GLY A 37 0.67 0.64 13.15
N ILE A 38 -0.08 0.58 12.04
CA ILE A 38 -1.41 1.22 11.93
C ILE A 38 -2.49 0.24 11.46
N ILE A 39 -2.14 -0.99 11.06
CA ILE A 39 -3.03 -1.91 10.33
C ILE A 39 -4.32 -2.25 11.08
N GLU A 40 -4.30 -2.27 12.41
CA GLU A 40 -5.48 -2.56 13.24
C GLU A 40 -6.47 -1.39 13.31
N GLU A 41 -6.09 -0.22 12.81
CA GLU A 41 -6.88 1.02 12.79
C GLU A 41 -7.38 1.38 11.38
N ILE A 42 -7.04 0.59 10.37
CA ILE A 42 -7.35 0.89 8.97
C ILE A 42 -8.73 0.36 8.55
N ASP A 43 -9.61 1.27 8.12
CA ASP A 43 -10.90 0.93 7.50
C ASP A 43 -10.78 0.59 6.00
N VAL A 44 -9.81 1.18 5.30
CA VAL A 44 -9.63 1.00 3.85
C VAL A 44 -8.15 0.85 3.53
N VAL A 45 -7.76 -0.30 2.98
CA VAL A 45 -6.41 -0.50 2.43
C VAL A 45 -6.46 -0.35 0.92
N MET A 46 -5.88 0.72 0.40
CA MET A 46 -5.72 0.92 -1.04
C MET A 46 -4.32 0.52 -1.49
N LEU A 47 -4.21 -0.59 -2.20
CA LEU A 47 -2.97 -1.08 -2.77
C LEU A 47 -2.77 -0.50 -4.17
N LEU A 48 -1.52 -0.22 -4.51
CA LEU A 48 -1.12 0.30 -5.83
C LEU A 48 -0.21 -0.71 -6.52
N ARG A 49 -0.39 -0.84 -7.85
CA ARG A 49 0.49 -1.66 -8.67
C ARG A 49 1.91 -1.13 -8.63
N VAL A 50 2.85 -1.98 -8.26
CA VAL A 50 4.27 -1.62 -8.32
C VAL A 50 4.78 -1.76 -9.76
N GLN A 51 5.33 -0.68 -10.31
CA GLN A 51 5.75 -0.60 -11.71
C GLN A 51 7.28 -0.84 -11.83
N HIS A 52 7.71 -2.10 -11.70
CA HIS A 52 9.15 -2.47 -11.75
C HIS A 52 9.79 -2.25 -13.13
N GLU A 53 8.99 -2.32 -14.20
CA GLU A 53 9.41 -2.10 -15.59
C GLU A 53 9.97 -0.71 -15.88
N ARG A 54 9.89 0.23 -14.92
CA ARG A 54 10.44 1.58 -15.03
C ARG A 54 11.77 1.76 -14.28
N HIS A 55 12.22 0.75 -13.54
CA HIS A 55 13.45 0.77 -12.75
C HIS A 55 14.52 -0.12 -13.41
N ASP A 56 14.86 0.18 -14.67
CA ASP A 56 15.77 -0.60 -15.54
C ASP A 56 17.26 -0.56 -15.13
N GLY A 57 17.58 -0.33 -13.85
CA GLY A 57 18.97 -0.11 -13.42
C GLY A 57 19.32 -0.36 -11.96
N SER A 58 18.41 -0.86 -11.12
CA SER A 58 18.75 -1.20 -9.72
C SER A 58 18.66 -2.71 -9.51
N GLU A 59 19.81 -3.38 -9.57
CA GLU A 59 19.99 -4.84 -9.41
C GLU A 59 19.63 -5.43 -8.03
N LEU A 60 18.78 -4.77 -7.22
CA LEU A 60 18.51 -5.17 -5.83
C LEU A 60 17.01 -5.24 -5.46
N PHE A 61 16.09 -5.03 -6.41
CA PHE A 61 14.67 -5.13 -6.10
C PHE A 61 14.17 -6.58 -6.26
N SER A 62 13.95 -7.28 -5.15
CA SER A 62 13.22 -8.57 -5.12
C SER A 62 11.76 -8.33 -4.79
N LYS A 63 10.86 -8.81 -5.66
CA LYS A 63 9.41 -8.76 -5.46
C LYS A 63 8.99 -9.44 -4.16
N GLU A 64 9.63 -10.55 -3.81
CA GLU A 64 9.38 -11.28 -2.58
C GLU A 64 9.74 -10.45 -1.35
N THR A 65 10.86 -9.75 -1.41
CA THR A 65 11.32 -8.86 -0.33
C THR A 65 10.35 -7.70 -0.15
N TYR A 66 9.92 -7.08 -1.25
CA TYR A 66 8.91 -6.02 -1.21
C TYR A 66 7.57 -6.52 -0.65
N HIS A 67 7.09 -7.69 -1.11
CA HIS A 67 5.83 -8.24 -0.63
C HIS A 67 5.86 -8.47 0.89
N ARG A 68 6.98 -8.99 1.40
CA ARG A 68 7.19 -9.21 2.83
C ARG A 68 7.27 -7.90 3.61
N GLU A 69 8.02 -6.92 3.12
CA GLU A 69 8.28 -5.68 3.88
C GLU A 69 7.12 -4.69 3.80
N TYR A 70 6.52 -4.51 2.62
CA TYR A 70 5.57 -3.42 2.35
C TYR A 70 4.21 -3.90 1.80
N GLY A 71 4.12 -5.13 1.28
CA GLY A 71 2.89 -5.68 0.72
C GLY A 71 1.84 -6.09 1.77
N LEU A 72 0.59 -6.26 1.33
CA LEU A 72 -0.46 -6.82 2.19
C LEU A 72 -0.37 -8.35 2.18
N THR A 73 0.34 -8.90 3.16
CA THR A 73 0.44 -10.35 3.38
C THR A 73 -0.82 -10.91 4.03
N ILE A 74 -1.00 -12.24 4.00
CA ILE A 74 -2.12 -12.91 4.68
C ILE A 74 -2.13 -12.61 6.19
N GLU A 75 -0.96 -12.59 6.82
CA GLU A 75 -0.84 -12.31 8.26
C GLU A 75 -1.22 -10.87 8.59
N ARG A 76 -0.91 -9.92 7.70
CA ARG A 76 -1.37 -8.53 7.81
C ARG A 76 -2.88 -8.42 7.59
N ALA A 77 -3.41 -9.08 6.56
CA ALA A 77 -4.84 -9.06 6.27
C ALA A 77 -5.69 -9.62 7.43
N LYS A 78 -5.18 -10.60 8.20
CA LYS A 78 -5.85 -11.11 9.41
C LYS A 78 -5.95 -10.10 10.55
N LYS A 79 -5.09 -9.08 10.58
CA LYS A 79 -5.10 -8.02 11.60
C LYS A 79 -6.02 -6.87 11.26
N LEU A 80 -6.48 -6.79 10.00
CA LEU A 80 -7.41 -5.75 9.62
C LEU A 80 -8.71 -5.84 10.42
N PRO A 81 -9.33 -4.71 10.76
CA PRO A 81 -10.68 -4.68 11.30
C PRO A 81 -11.65 -5.50 10.45
N LYS A 82 -12.62 -6.19 11.08
CA LYS A 82 -13.60 -7.02 10.36
C LYS A 82 -14.41 -6.28 9.30
N LYS A 83 -14.53 -4.96 9.41
CA LYS A 83 -15.24 -4.09 8.47
C LYS A 83 -14.33 -3.46 7.42
N ALA A 84 -13.01 -3.67 7.54
CA ALA A 84 -12.06 -3.06 6.63
C ALA A 84 -12.24 -3.63 5.22
N ILE A 85 -12.04 -2.79 4.22
CA ILE A 85 -12.10 -3.18 2.81
C ILE A 85 -10.73 -3.04 2.16
N ILE A 86 -10.42 -3.97 1.25
CA ILE A 86 -9.21 -3.94 0.42
C ILE A 86 -9.61 -3.44 -0.96
N MET A 87 -8.93 -2.41 -1.45
CA MET A 87 -9.14 -1.81 -2.77
C MET A 87 -7.85 -1.88 -3.59
N HIS A 88 -7.98 -2.08 -4.90
CA HIS A 88 -6.88 -1.98 -5.85
C HIS A 88 -7.39 -1.42 -7.18
N PRO A 89 -6.73 -0.42 -7.81
CA PRO A 89 -7.22 0.24 -9.02
C PRO A 89 -7.09 -0.61 -10.31
N ALA A 90 -6.55 -1.83 -10.19
CA ALA A 90 -6.20 -2.77 -11.25
C ALA A 90 -5.21 -2.20 -12.31
N PRO A 91 -4.48 -3.06 -13.06
CA PRO A 91 -4.33 -4.51 -12.89
C PRO A 91 -3.45 -4.85 -11.67
N VAL A 92 -3.78 -5.94 -10.99
CA VAL A 92 -3.06 -6.44 -9.80
C VAL A 92 -1.86 -7.30 -10.25
N ASN A 93 -0.68 -7.06 -9.69
CA ASN A 93 0.41 -8.02 -9.66
C ASN A 93 0.21 -8.94 -8.42
N ARG A 94 -0.25 -10.16 -8.68
CA ARG A 94 -0.35 -11.23 -7.67
C ARG A 94 1.04 -11.49 -7.08
N ASP A 95 1.11 -11.67 -5.76
CA ASP A 95 2.32 -11.95 -4.98
C ASP A 95 3.41 -10.86 -5.03
N VAL A 96 3.00 -9.61 -5.32
CA VAL A 96 3.85 -8.43 -5.21
C VAL A 96 3.26 -7.46 -4.21
N GLU A 97 2.15 -6.78 -4.53
CA GLU A 97 1.46 -5.88 -3.59
C GLU A 97 0.38 -6.57 -2.75
N LEU A 98 -0.22 -7.65 -3.27
CA LEU A 98 -1.33 -8.38 -2.66
C LEU A 98 -1.05 -9.88 -2.73
N ALA A 99 -1.20 -10.59 -1.61
CA ALA A 99 -1.09 -12.04 -1.60
C ALA A 99 -2.15 -12.64 -2.55
N ASP A 100 -1.77 -13.61 -3.38
CA ASP A 100 -2.64 -14.19 -4.41
C ASP A 100 -4.00 -14.68 -3.88
N GLN A 101 -4.02 -15.18 -2.63
CA GLN A 101 -5.23 -15.68 -1.95
C GLN A 101 -6.23 -14.59 -1.54
N LEU A 102 -5.86 -13.30 -1.67
CA LEU A 102 -6.69 -12.15 -1.32
C LEU A 102 -7.27 -11.43 -2.56
N VAL A 103 -7.01 -11.95 -3.77
CA VAL A 103 -7.56 -11.46 -5.04
C VAL A 103 -8.87 -12.15 -5.40
#